data_AF-A0AAV1ZVA7-F1
#
_entry.id   AF-A0AAV1ZVA7-F1
#
_cell.length_a   1.000
_cell.length_b   1.000
_cell.length_c   1.000
_cell.angle_alpha   90.00
_cell.angle_beta   90.00
_cell.angle_gamma   90.00
#
_symmetry.space_group_name_H-M   'P 1'
#
loop_
_entity.id
_entity.type
_entity.pdbx_description
1 polymer ?
#
loop_
_entity_poly.entity_id
_entity_poly.type
_entity_poly.pdbx_seq_one_letter_code
_entity_poly.pdbx_strand_id
1 'polypeptide(L)'
;MCQHKCILDVASKILNCSTVFGLYPHDLRICSHEEVMKNVDILLFHGYPCVQNCKDDCAKTRYIEVVKRRFISELTRNEEDYERESHLIKVEIYLEDSEIVTFRHRPQYLYIEAFSTIGGFIGIWLGISLIQLTDFIETLVRILRISCAAKKDLKFKAEITQVYD
;
A
#
# COMPACT_ATOMS: atom_id res chain seq x y z
N MET A 1 -10.64 -0.96 -13.11
CA MET A 1 -10.98 -1.61 -14.42
C MET A 1 -11.22 -3.14 -14.35
N CYS A 2 -10.99 -3.80 -13.20
CA CYS A 2 -11.11 -5.25 -13.02
C CYS A 2 -12.48 -5.84 -13.46
N GLN A 3 -13.58 -5.18 -13.11
CA GLN A 3 -14.93 -5.70 -13.36
C GLN A 3 -15.24 -5.88 -14.86
N HIS A 4 -14.84 -4.92 -15.71
CA HIS A 4 -15.08 -5.00 -17.16
C HIS A 4 -14.26 -6.12 -17.80
N LYS A 5 -13.00 -6.30 -17.36
CA LYS A 5 -12.17 -7.44 -17.79
C LYS A 5 -12.80 -8.77 -17.37
N CYS A 6 -13.30 -8.85 -16.14
CA CYS A 6 -13.95 -10.04 -15.62
C CYS A 6 -15.17 -10.44 -16.47
N ILE A 7 -16.04 -9.48 -16.79
CA ILE A 7 -17.21 -9.71 -17.66
C ILE A 7 -16.75 -10.16 -19.05
N LEU A 8 -15.69 -9.53 -19.59
CA LEU A 8 -15.12 -9.91 -20.87
C LEU A 8 -14.59 -11.35 -20.87
N ASP A 9 -13.81 -11.75 -19.86
CA ASP A 9 -13.24 -13.11 -19.75
C ASP A 9 -14.31 -14.19 -19.61
N VAL A 10 -15.44 -13.86 -18.95
CA VAL A 10 -16.59 -14.77 -18.81
C VAL A 10 -17.35 -14.86 -20.14
N ALA A 11 -17.65 -13.72 -20.77
CA ALA A 11 -18.33 -13.68 -22.05
C ALA A 11 -17.51 -14.38 -23.15
N SER A 12 -16.19 -14.18 -23.16
CA SER A 12 -15.30 -14.83 -24.12
C SER A 12 -15.27 -16.34 -23.94
N LYS A 13 -15.31 -16.86 -22.71
CA LYS A 13 -15.30 -18.31 -22.44
C LYS A 13 -16.60 -19.01 -22.83
N ILE A 14 -17.74 -18.34 -22.63
CA ILE A 14 -19.05 -18.96 -22.83
C ILE A 14 -19.53 -18.78 -24.28
N LEU A 15 -19.35 -17.58 -24.84
CA LEU A 15 -19.94 -17.18 -26.11
C LEU A 15 -18.90 -16.94 -27.22
N ASN A 16 -17.60 -16.95 -26.91
CA ASN A 16 -16.52 -16.55 -27.82
C ASN A 16 -16.76 -15.17 -28.47
N CYS A 17 -17.43 -14.27 -27.75
CA CYS A 17 -17.73 -12.91 -28.16
C CYS A 17 -17.76 -11.99 -26.95
N SER A 18 -17.83 -10.68 -27.20
CA SER A 18 -17.89 -9.65 -26.16
C SER A 18 -19.18 -8.85 -26.22
N THR A 19 -19.56 -8.32 -25.07
CA THR A 19 -20.76 -7.50 -24.92
C THR A 19 -20.46 -6.06 -25.30
N VAL A 20 -21.47 -5.35 -25.84
CA VAL A 20 -21.36 -3.94 -26.27
C VAL A 20 -20.97 -3.02 -25.10
N PHE A 21 -21.30 -3.40 -23.88
CA PHE A 21 -21.04 -2.63 -22.67
C PHE A 21 -19.63 -2.84 -22.10
N GLY A 22 -18.82 -3.71 -22.72
CA GLY A 22 -17.43 -3.93 -22.33
C GLY A 22 -16.55 -2.75 -22.71
N LEU A 23 -16.21 -1.87 -21.75
CA LEU A 23 -15.21 -0.80 -21.93
C LEU A 23 -13.76 -1.32 -21.94
N TYR A 24 -13.55 -2.63 -21.90
CA TYR A 24 -12.21 -3.23 -21.86
C TYR A 24 -11.74 -3.56 -23.28
N PRO A 25 -10.53 -3.12 -23.70
CA PRO A 25 -10.06 -3.32 -25.06
C PRO A 25 -9.77 -4.79 -25.36
N HIS A 26 -10.20 -5.24 -26.54
CA HIS A 26 -10.21 -6.63 -26.97
C HIS A 26 -10.45 -6.75 -28.48
N ASP A 27 -10.02 -7.86 -29.07
CA ASP A 27 -10.17 -8.13 -30.51
C ASP A 27 -11.30 -9.11 -30.83
N LEU A 28 -12.18 -9.40 -29.86
CA LEU A 28 -13.28 -10.36 -30.05
C LEU A 28 -14.45 -9.71 -30.79
N ARG A 29 -15.18 -10.52 -31.56
CA ARG A 29 -16.44 -10.11 -32.18
C ARG A 29 -17.44 -9.65 -31.11
N ILE A 30 -18.30 -8.72 -31.47
CA ILE A 30 -19.43 -8.30 -30.63
C ILE A 30 -20.54 -9.36 -30.74
N CYS A 31 -21.13 -9.76 -29.60
CA CYS A 31 -22.23 -10.71 -29.56
C CYS A 31 -23.52 -10.11 -30.15
N SER A 32 -24.33 -10.93 -30.84
CA SER A 32 -25.69 -10.55 -31.22
C SER A 32 -26.58 -10.41 -29.98
N HIS A 33 -27.60 -9.57 -30.06
CA HIS A 33 -28.57 -9.36 -28.97
C HIS A 33 -29.25 -10.68 -28.55
N GLU A 34 -29.54 -11.57 -29.50
CA GLU A 34 -30.14 -12.88 -29.20
C GLU A 34 -29.18 -13.82 -28.45
N GLU A 35 -27.89 -13.82 -28.81
CA GLU A 35 -26.85 -14.63 -28.16
C GLU A 35 -26.67 -14.22 -26.70
N VAL A 36 -26.73 -12.92 -26.42
CA VAL A 36 -26.67 -12.37 -25.07
C VAL A 36 -27.94 -12.75 -24.30
N MET A 37 -29.12 -12.44 -24.83
CA MET A 37 -30.41 -12.66 -24.15
C MET A 37 -30.63 -14.13 -23.77
N LYS A 38 -30.20 -15.07 -24.61
CA LYS A 38 -30.32 -16.51 -24.34
C LYS A 38 -29.43 -16.99 -23.18
N ASN A 39 -28.34 -16.28 -22.89
CA ASN A 39 -27.31 -16.72 -21.93
C ASN A 39 -27.10 -15.74 -20.77
N VAL A 40 -28.02 -14.78 -20.55
CA VAL A 40 -27.90 -13.76 -19.49
C VAL A 40 -27.73 -14.39 -18.12
N ASP A 41 -28.54 -15.39 -17.78
CA ASP A 41 -28.50 -16.03 -16.46
C ASP A 41 -27.15 -16.71 -16.21
N ILE A 42 -26.59 -17.35 -17.24
CA ILE A 42 -25.30 -18.04 -17.19
C ILE A 42 -24.16 -17.02 -17.04
N LEU A 43 -24.21 -15.93 -17.81
CA LEU A 43 -23.24 -14.84 -17.73
C LEU A 43 -23.26 -14.17 -16.34
N LEU A 44 -24.44 -13.95 -15.76
CA LEU A 44 -24.60 -13.40 -14.42
C LEU A 44 -24.07 -14.37 -13.35
N PHE A 45 -24.43 -15.65 -13.45
CA PHE A 45 -24.01 -16.67 -12.48
C PHE A 45 -22.48 -16.85 -12.44
N HIS A 46 -21.83 -16.86 -13.61
CA HIS A 46 -20.36 -16.99 -13.69
C HIS A 46 -19.62 -15.67 -13.49
N GLY A 47 -20.24 -14.54 -13.81
CA GLY A 47 -19.66 -13.21 -13.63
C GLY A 47 -19.63 -12.75 -12.18
N TYR A 48 -20.68 -13.05 -11.41
CA TYR A 48 -20.86 -12.54 -10.06
C TYR A 48 -19.69 -12.84 -9.10
N PRO A 49 -19.17 -14.08 -9.01
CA PRO A 49 -18.07 -14.41 -8.09
C PRO A 49 -16.78 -13.64 -8.41
N CYS A 50 -16.51 -13.39 -9.69
CA CYS A 50 -15.29 -12.73 -10.14
C CYS A 50 -15.38 -11.20 -9.95
N VAL A 51 -16.56 -10.60 -10.17
CA VAL A 51 -16.80 -9.18 -9.88
C VAL A 51 -16.69 -8.89 -8.39
N GLN A 52 -17.18 -9.79 -7.53
CA GLN A 52 -17.11 -9.63 -6.07
C GLN A 52 -15.67 -9.73 -5.52
N ASN A 53 -14.80 -10.49 -6.18
CA ASN A 53 -13.40 -10.63 -5.81
C ASN A 53 -12.48 -9.52 -6.36
N CYS A 54 -13.01 -8.57 -7.13
CA CYS A 54 -12.23 -7.45 -7.61
C CYS A 54 -11.83 -6.53 -6.44
N LYS A 55 -10.52 -6.39 -6.23
CA LYS A 55 -9.97 -5.38 -5.32
C LYS A 55 -10.17 -3.98 -5.90
N ASP A 56 -10.27 -3.00 -5.01
CA ASP A 56 -10.26 -1.60 -5.41
C ASP A 56 -8.93 -1.23 -6.09
N ASP A 57 -9.03 -0.35 -7.09
CA ASP A 57 -7.87 0.16 -7.81
C ASP A 57 -7.00 1.02 -6.86
N CYS A 58 -5.67 0.81 -6.85
CA CYS A 58 -4.76 1.55 -5.98
C CYS A 58 -4.68 3.05 -6.28
N ALA A 59 -4.98 3.43 -7.53
CA ALA A 59 -5.03 4.80 -7.99
C ALA A 59 -6.41 5.06 -8.60
N LYS A 60 -7.12 6.04 -8.05
CA LYS A 60 -8.44 6.43 -8.52
C LYS A 60 -8.51 7.95 -8.63
N THR A 61 -8.91 8.43 -9.80
CA THR A 61 -9.24 9.83 -10.03
C THR A 61 -10.75 9.98 -9.89
N ARG A 62 -11.18 10.88 -9.01
CA ARG A 62 -12.60 11.20 -8.83
C ARG A 62 -12.80 12.67 -9.16
N TYR A 63 -13.76 12.94 -10.04
CA TYR A 63 -14.23 14.29 -10.30
C TYR A 63 -15.40 14.57 -9.36
N ILE A 64 -15.46 15.78 -8.80
CA ILE A 64 -16.61 16.25 -8.04
C ILE A 64 -17.46 17.03 -9.02
N GLU A 65 -18.62 16.48 -9.37
CA GLU A 65 -19.54 17.10 -10.30
C GLU A 65 -20.52 18.04 -9.57
N VAL A 66 -20.64 19.27 -10.07
CA VAL A 66 -21.67 20.21 -9.64
C VAL A 66 -22.61 20.46 -10.82
N VAL A 67 -23.74 19.76 -10.83
CA VAL A 67 -24.70 19.84 -11.93
C VAL A 67 -25.63 21.04 -11.73
N LYS A 68 -25.56 22.01 -12.64
CA LYS A 68 -26.48 23.15 -12.71
C LYS A 68 -27.40 22.97 -13.91
N ARG A 69 -28.71 23.01 -13.69
CA ARG A 69 -29.73 22.92 -14.75
C ARG A 69 -30.31 24.30 -15.02
N ARG A 70 -30.45 24.66 -16.29
CA ARG A 70 -31.13 25.88 -16.76
C ARG A 70 -32.04 25.51 -17.93
N PHE A 71 -33.20 26.15 -18.01
CA PHE A 71 -34.10 26.00 -19.15
C PHE A 71 -33.54 26.84 -20.31
N ILE A 72 -33.51 26.26 -21.51
CA ILE A 72 -32.97 26.90 -22.72
C ILE A 72 -33.84 28.09 -23.17
N SER A 73 -35.12 28.11 -22.78
CA SER A 73 -36.13 29.09 -23.18
C SER A 73 -35.85 30.56 -22.81
N GLU A 74 -34.80 30.87 -22.03
CA GLU A 74 -34.41 32.25 -21.72
C GLU A 74 -33.42 32.86 -22.74
N LEU A 75 -32.79 32.06 -23.60
CA LEU A 75 -31.73 32.52 -24.52
C LEU A 75 -32.18 32.76 -25.96
N THR A 76 -33.33 32.22 -26.38
CA THR A 76 -33.84 32.31 -27.76
C THR A 76 -35.24 32.92 -27.77
N ARG A 77 -35.32 34.26 -27.73
CA ARG A 77 -36.57 35.03 -27.82
C ARG A 77 -37.08 35.19 -29.27
N ASN A 78 -37.02 34.12 -30.06
CA ASN A 78 -37.59 34.09 -31.40
C ASN A 78 -38.69 33.01 -31.45
N GLU A 79 -39.93 33.44 -31.64
CA GLU A 79 -41.15 32.63 -31.49
C GLU A 79 -41.35 31.55 -32.58
N GLU A 80 -40.50 31.47 -33.60
CA GLU A 80 -40.68 30.59 -34.76
C GLU A 80 -39.99 29.20 -34.66
N ASP A 81 -39.18 28.92 -33.65
CA ASP A 81 -38.39 27.66 -33.54
C ASP A 81 -38.90 26.68 -32.46
N TYR A 82 -40.07 26.96 -31.87
CA TYR A 82 -40.55 26.31 -30.64
C TYR A 82 -40.88 24.81 -30.76
N GLU A 83 -41.22 24.32 -31.97
CA GLU A 83 -41.50 22.88 -32.17
C GLU A 83 -40.23 22.02 -32.27
N ARG A 84 -39.10 22.57 -32.76
CA ARG A 84 -37.84 21.81 -32.93
C ARG A 84 -37.00 21.74 -31.65
N GLU A 85 -37.16 22.70 -30.74
CA GLU A 85 -36.37 22.77 -29.49
C GLU A 85 -36.86 21.81 -28.38
N SER A 86 -38.07 21.22 -28.51
CA SER A 86 -38.66 20.36 -27.47
C SER A 86 -37.87 19.08 -27.13
N HIS A 87 -36.90 18.70 -27.96
CA HIS A 87 -36.03 17.54 -27.77
C HIS A 87 -34.54 17.88 -27.60
N LEU A 88 -34.17 19.17 -27.48
CA LEU A 88 -32.78 19.58 -27.43
C LEU A 88 -32.29 19.72 -25.99
N ILE A 89 -31.26 18.95 -25.63
CA ILE A 89 -30.56 19.06 -24.35
C ILE A 89 -29.14 19.55 -24.65
N LYS A 90 -28.82 20.76 -24.18
CA LYS A 90 -27.45 21.28 -24.23
C LYS A 90 -26.72 20.94 -22.93
N VAL A 91 -25.62 20.20 -23.03
CA VAL A 91 -24.74 19.87 -21.89
C VAL A 91 -23.43 20.63 -22.08
N GLU A 92 -23.13 21.53 -21.15
CA GLU A 92 -21.86 22.24 -21.09
C GLU A 92 -21.04 21.73 -19.91
N ILE A 93 -19.81 21.29 -20.17
CA ILE A 93 -18.89 20.74 -19.17
C ILE A 93 -17.78 21.77 -18.97
N TYR A 94 -17.72 22.35 -17.79
CA TYR A 94 -16.66 23.26 -17.39
C TYR A 94 -15.76 22.58 -16.37
N LEU A 95 -14.46 22.58 -16.62
CA LEU A 95 -13.47 22.24 -15.61
C LEU A 95 -13.10 23.54 -14.92
N GLU A 96 -13.57 23.72 -13.70
CA GLU A 96 -13.09 24.80 -12.83
C GLU A 96 -11.59 24.56 -12.58
N ASP A 97 -10.78 25.63 -12.55
CA ASP A 97 -9.33 25.56 -12.27
C ASP A 97 -9.14 24.93 -10.88
N SER A 98 -9.02 23.61 -10.89
CA SER A 98 -9.28 22.79 -9.73
C SER A 98 -7.98 22.56 -8.99
N GLU A 99 -7.95 23.00 -7.74
CA GLU A 99 -7.00 22.47 -6.77
C GLU A 99 -7.15 20.94 -6.75
N ILE A 100 -6.15 20.24 -7.28
CA ILE A 100 -6.16 18.78 -7.35
C ILE A 100 -5.93 18.27 -5.92
N VAL A 101 -7.01 17.86 -5.25
CA VAL A 101 -6.91 17.24 -3.93
C VAL A 101 -6.37 15.82 -4.08
N THR A 102 -5.10 15.60 -3.74
CA THR A 102 -4.47 14.28 -3.80
C THR A 102 -4.53 13.57 -2.45
N PHE A 103 -5.27 12.46 -2.39
CA PHE A 103 -5.23 11.54 -1.24
C PHE A 103 -4.18 10.45 -1.48
N ARG A 104 -3.23 10.30 -0.55
CA ARG A 104 -2.21 9.24 -0.62
C ARG A 104 -2.18 8.47 0.69
N HIS A 105 -2.48 7.18 0.62
CA HIS A 105 -2.29 6.28 1.75
C HIS A 105 -0.79 6.00 1.92
N ARG A 106 -0.23 6.36 3.08
CA ARG A 106 1.13 5.98 3.48
C ARG A 106 1.03 5.03 4.69
N PRO A 107 1.86 3.99 4.76
CA PRO A 107 1.92 3.15 5.95
C PRO A 107 2.34 4.01 7.15
N GLN A 108 1.72 3.77 8.31
CA GLN A 108 2.04 4.52 9.54
C GLN A 108 3.39 4.14 10.12
N TYR A 109 3.83 2.89 9.91
CA TYR A 109 5.11 2.37 10.37
C TYR A 109 5.79 1.61 9.24
N LEU A 110 7.07 1.91 8.99
CA LEU A 110 7.93 1.13 8.12
C LEU A 110 8.81 0.17 8.94
N TYR A 111 9.23 -0.93 8.30
CA TYR A 111 10.17 -1.87 8.92
C TYR A 111 11.45 -1.18 9.42
N ILE A 112 11.94 -0.16 8.70
CA ILE A 112 13.12 0.60 9.09
C ILE A 112 12.95 1.30 10.44
N GLU A 113 11.75 1.80 10.74
CA GLU A 113 11.44 2.47 12.00
C GLU A 113 11.35 1.46 13.15
N ALA A 114 10.79 0.27 12.87
CA ALA A 114 10.77 -0.83 13.83
C ALA A 114 12.20 -1.31 14.16
N PHE A 115 13.05 -1.51 13.15
CA PHE A 115 14.45 -1.88 13.36
C PHE A 115 15.24 -0.79 14.08
N SER A 116 14.98 0.48 13.79
CA SER A 116 15.60 1.60 14.51
C SER A 116 15.22 1.61 15.99
N THR A 117 13.94 1.33 16.30
CA THR A 117 13.44 1.33 17.68
C THR A 117 14.01 0.16 18.47
N ILE A 118 13.96 -1.05 17.91
CA ILE A 118 14.50 -2.26 18.53
C ILE A 118 16.02 -2.14 18.69
N GLY A 119 16.72 -1.68 17.65
CA GLY A 119 18.16 -1.45 17.68
C GLY A 119 18.57 -0.41 18.72
N GLY A 120 17.78 0.64 18.90
CA GLY A 120 17.97 1.64 19.95
C GLY A 120 17.88 1.02 21.35
N PHE A 121 16.84 0.23 21.63
CA PHE A 121 16.71 -0.47 22.91
C PHE A 121 17.86 -1.45 23.14
N ILE A 122 18.17 -2.32 22.17
CA ILE A 122 19.27 -3.28 22.28
C ILE A 122 20.60 -2.55 22.52
N GLY A 123 20.84 -1.44 21.82
CA GLY A 123 22.03 -0.62 21.98
C GLY A 123 22.19 -0.07 23.41
N ILE A 124 21.11 0.42 24.01
CA ILE A 124 21.13 0.90 25.40
C ILE A 124 21.44 -0.24 26.37
N TRP A 125 20.77 -1.39 26.22
CA TRP A 125 21.01 -2.56 27.06
C TRP A 125 22.45 -3.07 26.95
N LEU A 126 22.98 -3.18 25.72
CA LEU A 126 24.36 -3.57 25.48
C LEU A 126 25.36 -2.55 26.06
N GLY A 127 25.07 -1.26 25.96
CA GLY A 127 25.89 -0.20 26.54
C GLY A 127 26.03 -0.34 28.05
N ILE A 128 24.93 -0.61 28.77
CA ILE A 128 24.95 -0.84 30.23
C ILE A 128 25.73 -2.11 30.57
N SER A 129 25.53 -3.19 29.82
CA SER A 129 26.27 -4.45 30.01
C SER A 129 27.78 -4.27 29.81
N LEU A 130 28.20 -3.43 28.86
CA LEU A 130 29.61 -3.16 28.60
C LEU A 130 30.31 -2.52 29.81
N ILE A 131 29.66 -1.56 30.47
CA ILE A 131 30.20 -0.87 31.67
C ILE A 131 30.44 -1.87 32.80
N GLN A 132 29.50 -2.79 33.01
CA GLN A 132 29.66 -3.84 34.03
C GLN A 132 30.82 -4.79 33.70
N LEU A 133 31.00 -5.13 32.42
CA LEU A 133 32.13 -5.95 31.97
C LEU A 133 33.46 -5.23 32.18
N THR A 134 33.54 -3.92 31.94
CA THR A 134 34.77 -3.16 32.18
C THR A 134 35.13 -3.11 33.67
N ASP A 135 34.15 -2.92 34.56
CA ASP A 135 34.38 -2.94 36.02
C ASP A 135 34.85 -4.32 36.51
N PHE A 136 34.27 -5.38 35.94
CA PHE A 136 34.69 -6.74 36.22
C PHE A 136 36.14 -7.00 35.78
N ILE A 137 36.50 -6.58 34.57
CA ILE A 137 37.87 -6.71 34.04
C ILE A 137 38.85 -5.93 34.92
N GLU A 138 38.52 -4.71 35.34
CA GLU A 138 39.39 -3.93 36.24
C GLU A 138 39.62 -4.66 37.57
N THR A 139 38.54 -5.16 38.17
CA THR A 139 38.61 -5.93 39.42
C THR A 139 39.49 -7.17 39.26
N LEU A 140 39.35 -7.88 38.13
CA LEU A 140 40.13 -9.07 37.83
C LEU A 140 41.62 -8.74 37.65
N VAL A 141 41.95 -7.64 36.96
CA VAL A 141 43.33 -7.16 36.83
C VAL A 141 43.93 -6.77 38.18
N ARG A 142 43.16 -6.10 39.05
CA ARG A 142 43.61 -5.76 40.41
C ARG A 142 43.90 -7.01 41.24
N ILE A 143 43.00 -8.00 41.22
CA ILE A 143 43.18 -9.28 41.91
C ILE A 143 44.43 -10.00 41.39
N LEU A 144 44.60 -10.10 40.06
CA LEU A 144 45.78 -10.73 39.46
C LEU A 144 47.08 -10.06 39.88
N ARG A 145 47.12 -8.72 39.93
CA ARG A 145 48.32 -7.98 40.40
C ARG A 145 48.63 -8.30 41.86
N ILE A 146 47.63 -8.30 42.74
CA ILE A 146 47.83 -8.62 44.16
C ILE A 146 48.28 -10.08 44.33
N SER A 147 47.64 -11.03 43.67
CA SER A 147 48.02 -12.44 43.72
C SER A 147 49.42 -12.70 43.15
N CYS A 148 49.82 -12.00 42.08
CA CYS A 148 51.18 -12.07 41.55
C CYS A 148 52.22 -11.44 42.50
N ALA A 149 51.89 -10.33 43.17
CA ALA A 149 52.76 -9.72 44.17
C ALA A 149 52.93 -10.63 45.41
N ALA A 150 51.83 -11.20 45.92
CA ALA A 150 51.86 -12.15 47.03
C ALA A 150 52.66 -13.43 46.70
N LYS A 151 52.56 -13.93 45.46
CA LYS A 151 53.39 -15.05 44.99
C LYS A 151 54.88 -14.70 44.91
N LYS A 152 55.25 -13.47 44.56
CA LYS A 152 56.66 -13.02 44.57
C LYS A 152 57.22 -12.94 45.99
N ASP A 153 56.41 -12.47 46.94
CA ASP A 153 56.82 -12.31 48.34
C ASP A 153 57.02 -13.67 49.05
N LEU A 154 56.15 -14.65 48.76
CA LEU A 154 56.31 -16.04 49.23
C LEU A 154 57.53 -16.74 48.60
N LYS A 155 57.83 -16.45 47.33
CA LYS A 155 59.00 -17.02 46.64
C LYS A 155 60.30 -16.43 47.18
N PHE A 156 60.33 -15.13 47.49
CA PHE A 156 61.46 -14.45 48.12
C PHE A 156 61.70 -14.93 49.56
N LYS A 157 60.63 -15.15 50.34
CA LYS A 157 60.74 -15.79 51.68
C LYS A 157 61.27 -17.22 51.61
N ALA A 158 60.88 -18.01 50.61
CA ALA A 158 61.39 -19.37 50.42
C ALA A 158 62.87 -19.39 50.02
N GLU A 159 63.33 -18.42 49.23
CA GLU A 159 64.75 -18.26 48.88
C GLU A 159 65.62 -17.82 50.06
N ILE A 160 65.11 -16.97 50.97
CA ILE A 160 65.86 -16.55 52.17
C ILE A 160 66.03 -17.71 53.17
N THR A 161 65.01 -18.57 53.33
CA THR A 161 65.11 -19.72 54.23
C THR A 161 66.12 -20.77 53.76
N GLN A 162 66.40 -20.86 52.45
CA GLN A 162 67.42 -21.77 51.90
C GLN A 162 68.87 -21.27 52.04
N VAL A 163 69.09 -20.00 52.41
CA VAL A 163 70.44 -19.42 52.61
C VAL A 163 70.86 -19.47 54.09
N TYR A 164 69.96 -19.87 54.99
CA TYR A 164 70.16 -19.90 56.44
C TYR A 164 70.03 -21.32 57.05
N ASP A 165 70.29 -22.37 56.25
CA ASP A 165 70.54 -23.75 56.69
C ASP A 165 71.92 -24.22 56.18
#